data_AF-A0A8S0XTV6-F1
#
_entry.id   AF-A0A8S0XTV6-F1
#
_cell.length_a   1.000
_cell.length_b   1.000
_cell.length_c   1.000
_cell.angle_alpha   90.00
_cell.angle_beta   90.00
_cell.angle_gamma   90.00
#
_symmetry.space_group_name_H-M   'P 1'
#
loop_
_entity.id
_entity.type
_entity.pdbx_description
1 polymer ?
#
loop_
_entity_poly.entity_id
_entity_poly.type
_entity_poly.pdbx_seq_one_letter_code
_entity_poly.pdbx_strand_id
1 'polypeptide(L)'
;MYAVESLDYMPRTHPTRGVCLLQLGACLFAEADVSSNSSIERCIPVFRDAWKCTMLLPASRIEAAFRAAKCFALLDQPSHAAQVLKEAGDLMPDMEPRWTSRKNLQSWSALPCLALPAAACMMALKAGKSTADALLLLEKSRGRTQNSKLDFRTEVSLTTGDKESVELIRKFNQLRVRAEASTFDFESHKLTEELKTLAQQIRQRPGLEDFMVLQRRLTS
;
A
#
# COMPACT_ATOMS: atom_id res chain seq x y z
N MET A 1 21.68 -7.05 14.18
CA MET A 1 23.08 -6.74 13.80
C MET A 1 23.33 -6.79 12.29
N TYR A 2 23.09 -7.90 11.58
CA TYR A 2 23.37 -8.01 10.13
C TYR A 2 22.62 -7.01 9.21
N ALA A 3 21.40 -6.59 9.57
CA ALA A 3 20.62 -5.65 8.75
C ALA A 3 21.18 -4.22 8.69
N VAL A 4 21.90 -3.76 9.73
CA VAL A 4 22.51 -2.42 9.77
C VAL A 4 23.69 -2.36 8.82
N GLU A 5 24.62 -3.32 8.97
CA GLU A 5 25.83 -3.40 8.15
C GLU A 5 25.50 -3.61 6.67
N SER A 6 24.44 -4.36 6.37
CA SER A 6 23.95 -4.56 5.00
C SER A 6 23.44 -3.27 4.34
N LEU A 7 22.87 -2.34 5.11
CA LEU A 7 22.31 -1.09 4.56
C LEU A 7 23.39 -0.11 4.10
N ASP A 8 24.58 -0.16 4.69
CA ASP A 8 25.69 0.73 4.30
C ASP A 8 26.24 0.38 2.91
N TYR A 9 26.13 -0.89 2.50
CA TYR A 9 26.58 -1.37 1.19
C TYR A 9 25.48 -1.44 0.13
N MET A 10 24.20 -1.27 0.50
CA MET A 10 23.08 -1.33 -0.45
C MET A 10 22.76 0.06 -1.03
N PRO A 11 22.81 0.24 -2.37
CA PRO A 11 22.31 1.46 -3.01
C PRO A 11 20.87 1.79 -2.60
N ARG A 12 20.50 3.09 -2.62
CA ARG A 12 19.12 3.51 -2.30
C ARG A 12 18.06 2.87 -3.20
N THR A 13 18.43 2.51 -4.42
CA THR A 13 17.58 1.83 -5.41
C THR A 13 17.58 0.31 -5.26
N HIS A 14 18.34 -0.25 -4.32
CA HIS A 14 18.43 -1.69 -4.15
C HIS A 14 17.08 -2.25 -3.69
N PRO A 15 16.52 -3.25 -4.39
CA PRO A 15 15.17 -3.74 -4.12
C PRO A 15 14.89 -4.22 -2.70
N THR A 16 15.87 -4.84 -2.06
CA THR A 16 15.71 -5.38 -0.69
C THR A 16 15.96 -4.35 0.39
N ARG A 17 16.45 -3.14 0.05
CA ARG A 17 16.82 -2.12 1.03
C ARG A 17 15.65 -1.76 1.92
N GLY A 18 14.47 -1.57 1.32
CA GLY A 18 13.26 -1.24 2.07
C GLY A 18 12.83 -2.32 3.06
N VAL A 19 12.98 -3.60 2.69
CA VAL A 19 12.68 -4.74 3.58
C VAL A 19 13.65 -4.74 4.76
N CYS A 20 14.95 -4.54 4.49
CA CYS A 20 15.96 -4.43 5.55
C CYS A 20 15.67 -3.25 6.50
N LEU A 21 15.25 -2.09 5.98
CA LEU A 21 14.86 -0.94 6.80
C LEU A 21 13.63 -1.26 7.66
N LEU A 22 12.60 -1.91 7.11
CA LEU A 22 11.41 -2.28 7.87
C LEU A 22 11.74 -3.26 8.99
N GLN A 23 12.57 -4.27 8.72
CA GLN A 23 13.02 -5.24 9.72
C GLN A 23 13.91 -4.60 10.78
N LEU A 24 14.84 -3.73 10.37
CA LEU A 24 15.69 -2.98 11.30
C LEU A 24 14.84 -2.13 12.25
N GLY A 25 13.88 -1.38 11.71
CA GLY A 25 12.97 -0.58 12.54
C GLY A 25 12.19 -1.45 13.51
N ALA A 26 11.72 -2.63 13.09
CA ALA A 26 11.02 -3.57 13.95
C ALA A 26 11.91 -4.10 15.10
N CYS A 27 13.17 -4.44 14.81
CA CYS A 27 14.13 -4.85 15.85
C CYS A 27 14.40 -3.70 16.83
N LEU A 28 14.71 -2.49 16.34
CA LEU A 28 14.93 -1.32 17.18
C LEU A 28 13.74 -1.02 18.07
N PHE A 29 12.53 -1.13 17.53
CA PHE A 29 11.30 -0.89 18.28
C PHE A 29 11.05 -1.97 19.34
N ALA A 30 11.41 -3.22 19.07
CA ALA A 30 11.29 -4.31 20.04
C ALA A 30 12.30 -4.18 21.19
N GLU A 31 13.48 -3.63 20.91
CA GLU A 31 14.52 -3.34 21.89
C GLU A 31 14.31 -2.00 22.62
N ALA A 32 13.40 -1.16 22.14
CA ALA A 32 13.20 0.17 22.70
C ALA A 32 12.55 0.11 24.07
N ASP A 33 13.19 0.76 25.04
CA ASP A 33 12.57 1.07 26.31
C ASP A 33 11.49 2.15 26.11
N VAL A 34 10.23 1.79 26.34
CA VAL A 34 9.06 2.67 26.16
C VAL A 34 9.06 3.83 27.16
N SER A 35 9.79 3.71 28.28
CA SER A 35 10.00 4.81 29.22
C SER A 35 11.07 5.80 28.78
N SER A 36 11.85 5.46 27.74
CA SER A 36 12.90 6.27 27.17
C SER A 36 12.52 6.83 25.81
N ASN A 37 12.26 8.14 25.76
CA ASN A 37 11.96 8.84 24.51
C ASN A 37 13.09 8.67 23.47
N SER A 38 14.36 8.68 23.89
CA SER A 38 15.49 8.56 22.97
C SER A 38 15.56 7.20 22.26
N SER A 39 15.15 6.12 22.94
CA SER A 39 15.05 4.79 22.33
C SER A 39 13.98 4.74 21.24
N ILE A 40 12.84 5.38 21.48
CA ILE A 40 11.73 5.46 20.51
C ILE A 40 12.07 6.39 19.35
N GLU A 41 12.70 7.54 19.61
CA GLU A 41 13.11 8.51 18.59
C GLU A 41 14.03 7.89 17.52
N ARG A 42 14.91 6.97 17.91
CA ARG A 42 15.80 6.24 17.00
C ARG A 42 15.05 5.37 15.98
N CYS A 43 13.83 4.95 16.28
CA CYS A 43 13.03 4.10 15.39
C CYS A 43 12.40 4.91 14.24
N ILE A 44 12.06 6.17 14.49
CA ILE A 44 11.35 7.06 13.56
C ILE A 44 12.05 7.23 12.21
N PRO A 45 13.36 7.58 12.14
CA PRO A 45 14.02 7.77 10.85
C PRO A 45 14.06 6.47 10.04
N VAL A 46 14.25 5.31 10.69
CA VAL A 46 14.31 4.01 10.02
C VAL A 46 12.96 3.65 9.40
N PHE A 47 11.86 3.80 10.15
CA PHE A 47 10.52 3.57 9.59
C PHE A 47 10.13 4.61 8.53
N ARG A 48 10.58 5.86 8.65
CA ARG A 48 10.37 6.89 7.63
C ARG A 48 11.10 6.56 6.33
N ASP A 49 12.33 6.07 6.40
CA ASP A 49 13.08 5.66 5.23
C ASP A 49 12.44 4.42 4.56
N ALA A 50 11.97 3.46 5.37
CA ALA A 50 11.21 2.32 4.86
C ALA A 50 9.93 2.77 4.15
N TRP A 51 9.12 3.64 4.76
CA TRP A 51 7.94 4.24 4.13
C TRP A 51 8.28 4.81 2.75
N LYS A 52 9.30 5.68 2.70
CA LYS A 52 9.60 6.51 1.51
C LYS A 52 10.35 5.71 0.43
N CYS A 53 10.74 4.48 0.71
CA CYS A 53 11.30 3.55 -0.26
C CYS A 53 10.23 3.10 -1.27
N THR A 54 10.30 3.62 -2.50
CA THR A 54 9.35 3.28 -3.58
C THR A 54 9.50 1.86 -4.10
N MET A 55 10.60 1.19 -3.79
CA MET A 55 10.84 -0.22 -4.15
C MET A 55 10.04 -1.20 -3.28
N LEU A 56 9.51 -0.75 -2.14
CA LEU A 56 8.59 -1.55 -1.32
C LEU A 56 7.18 -1.53 -1.91
N LEU A 57 6.47 -2.65 -1.71
CA LEU A 57 5.04 -2.69 -1.97
C LEU A 57 4.31 -1.63 -1.12
N PRO A 58 3.21 -1.04 -1.63
CA PRO A 58 2.38 -0.10 -0.87
C PRO A 58 1.98 -0.62 0.51
N ALA A 59 1.71 -1.93 0.63
CA ALA A 59 1.40 -2.61 1.90
C ALA A 59 2.51 -2.42 2.94
N SER A 60 3.75 -2.77 2.59
CA SER A 60 4.92 -2.68 3.46
C SER A 60 5.27 -1.23 3.80
N ARG A 61 5.02 -0.30 2.87
CA ARG A 61 5.18 1.15 3.11
C ARG A 61 4.14 1.68 4.11
N ILE A 62 2.90 1.21 4.02
CA ILE A 62 1.83 1.54 4.97
C ILE A 62 2.11 0.91 6.34
N GLU A 63 2.66 -0.30 6.39
CA GLU A 63 3.11 -0.88 7.66
C GLU A 63 4.20 -0.03 8.31
N ALA A 64 5.22 0.37 7.53
CA ALA A 64 6.29 1.24 8.01
C ALA A 64 5.72 2.57 8.54
N ALA A 65 4.76 3.16 7.82
CA ALA A 65 4.04 4.35 8.24
C ALA A 65 3.32 4.19 9.58
N PHE A 66 2.60 3.08 9.73
CA PHE A 66 1.85 2.79 10.94
C PHE A 66 2.79 2.64 12.15
N ARG A 67 3.93 1.97 11.96
CA ARG A 67 4.97 1.83 12.99
C ARG A 67 5.62 3.17 13.35
N ALA A 68 5.88 4.03 12.37
CA ALA A 68 6.35 5.40 12.63
C ALA A 68 5.31 6.21 13.42
N ALA A 69 4.02 6.13 13.06
CA ALA A 69 2.95 6.80 13.78
C ALA A 69 2.81 6.31 15.22
N LYS A 70 3.01 5.00 15.47
CA LYS A 70 3.06 4.44 16.83
C LYS A 70 4.20 5.04 17.65
N CYS A 71 5.39 5.22 17.05
CA CYS A 71 6.51 5.90 17.72
C CYS A 71 6.14 7.34 18.09
N PHE A 72 5.55 8.10 17.16
CA PHE A 72 5.07 9.46 17.44
C PHE A 72 4.01 9.50 18.53
N ALA A 73 3.10 8.54 18.56
CA ALA A 73 2.08 8.45 19.62
C ALA A 73 2.69 8.17 20.99
N LEU A 74 3.75 7.36 21.07
CA LEU A 74 4.48 7.09 22.32
C LEU A 74 5.25 8.31 22.82
N LEU A 75 5.74 9.16 21.92
CA LEU A 75 6.41 10.43 22.24
C LEU A 75 5.43 11.58 22.54
N ASP A 76 4.13 11.31 22.65
CA ASP A 76 3.07 12.30 22.80
C ASP A 76 3.06 13.37 21.69
N GLN A 77 3.32 12.94 20.45
CA GLN A 77 3.31 13.78 19.24
C GLN A 77 2.15 13.42 18.31
N PRO A 78 0.88 13.62 18.72
CA PRO A 78 -0.29 13.17 17.98
C PRO A 78 -0.44 13.86 16.61
N SER A 79 0.02 15.11 16.47
CA SER A 79 -0.01 15.83 15.19
C SER A 79 0.86 15.14 14.12
N HIS A 80 2.07 14.71 14.48
CA HIS A 80 2.96 13.98 13.58
C HIS A 80 2.40 12.59 13.27
N ALA A 81 1.87 11.89 14.28
CA ALA A 81 1.22 10.59 14.08
C ALA A 81 0.03 10.70 13.11
N ALA A 82 -0.83 11.72 13.26
CA ALA A 82 -1.98 11.94 12.39
C ALA A 82 -1.58 12.24 10.95
N GLN A 83 -0.54 13.07 10.74
CA GLN A 83 -0.02 13.38 9.41
C GLN A 83 0.53 12.13 8.71
N VAL A 84 1.34 11.35 9.42
CA VAL A 84 1.91 10.08 8.96
C VAL A 84 0.79 9.08 8.68
N LEU A 85 -0.27 8.99 9.46
CA LEU A 85 -1.36 8.07 9.10
C LEU A 85 -2.15 8.57 7.89
N LYS A 86 -2.35 9.89 7.76
CA LYS A 86 -3.04 10.48 6.60
C LYS A 86 -2.28 10.23 5.29
N GLU A 87 -0.98 10.53 5.23
CA GLU A 87 -0.17 10.32 4.02
C GLU A 87 -0.14 8.84 3.61
N ALA A 88 -0.21 7.90 4.57
CA ALA A 88 -0.25 6.47 4.28
C ALA A 88 -1.63 6.04 3.79
N GLY A 89 -2.70 6.70 4.23
CA GLY A 89 -4.05 6.52 3.69
C GLY A 89 -4.15 6.85 2.21
N ASP A 90 -3.30 7.74 1.70
CA ASP A 90 -3.23 8.09 0.28
C ASP A 90 -2.52 7.01 -0.57
N LEU A 91 -1.81 6.06 0.06
CA LEU A 91 -1.24 4.87 -0.61
C LEU A 91 -2.21 3.69 -0.69
N MET A 92 -3.33 3.72 0.04
CA MET A 92 -4.30 2.60 0.04
C MET A 92 -4.90 2.29 -1.35
N PRO A 93 -5.17 3.26 -2.25
CA PRO A 93 -5.61 2.94 -3.61
C PRO A 93 -4.61 2.08 -4.38
N ASP A 94 -3.31 2.20 -4.06
CA ASP A 94 -2.25 1.40 -4.68
C ASP A 94 -2.10 0.02 -4.04
N MET A 95 -2.64 -0.18 -2.83
CA MET A 95 -2.69 -1.49 -2.18
C MET A 95 -3.68 -2.44 -2.82
N GLU A 96 -4.72 -1.94 -3.47
CA GLU A 96 -5.76 -2.78 -4.07
C GLU A 96 -5.65 -2.70 -5.59
N PRO A 97 -4.62 -3.32 -6.22
CA PRO A 97 -4.72 -3.59 -7.63
C PRO A 97 -6.00 -4.38 -7.82
N ARG A 98 -6.94 -3.83 -8.58
CA ARG A 98 -8.32 -4.36 -8.66
C ARG A 98 -8.40 -5.81 -9.14
N TRP A 99 -7.28 -6.33 -9.65
CA TRP A 99 -7.06 -7.70 -10.05
C TRP A 99 -6.61 -8.63 -8.91
N THR A 100 -6.42 -8.19 -7.66
CA THR A 100 -5.96 -9.05 -6.57
C THR A 100 -7.05 -9.99 -6.06
N SER A 101 -6.75 -11.29 -5.99
CA SER A 101 -7.66 -12.31 -5.47
C SER A 101 -8.02 -12.10 -3.99
N ARG A 102 -9.22 -12.54 -3.59
CA ARG A 102 -9.68 -12.49 -2.18
C ARG A 102 -8.74 -13.18 -1.18
N LYS A 103 -7.94 -14.16 -1.61
CA LYS A 103 -6.96 -14.85 -0.75
C LYS A 103 -5.82 -13.92 -0.34
N ASN A 104 -5.35 -13.06 -1.24
CA ASN A 104 -4.31 -12.07 -0.93
C ASN A 104 -4.87 -10.87 -0.15
N LEU A 105 -6.17 -10.56 -0.34
CA LEU A 105 -6.86 -9.61 0.53
C LEU A 105 -6.95 -10.11 1.99
N GLN A 106 -7.06 -11.42 2.19
CA GLN A 106 -7.09 -12.02 3.54
C GLN A 106 -5.71 -11.99 4.22
N SER A 107 -4.60 -12.19 3.49
CA SER A 107 -3.27 -11.99 4.08
C SER A 107 -3.02 -10.53 4.43
N TRP A 108 -3.57 -9.57 3.67
CA TRP A 108 -3.55 -8.15 4.02
C TRP A 108 -4.51 -7.76 5.14
N SER A 109 -5.60 -8.51 5.36
CA SER A 109 -6.52 -8.26 6.47
C SER A 109 -5.90 -8.50 7.85
N ALA A 110 -4.76 -9.19 7.89
CA ALA A 110 -3.93 -9.34 9.09
C ALA A 110 -2.97 -8.14 9.31
N LEU A 111 -2.87 -7.21 8.35
CA LEU A 111 -2.00 -6.04 8.48
C LEU A 111 -2.70 -4.91 9.26
N PRO A 112 -1.96 -4.11 10.04
CA PRO A 112 -2.49 -2.92 10.72
C PRO A 112 -3.16 -1.89 9.79
N CYS A 113 -2.97 -2.02 8.48
CA CYS A 113 -3.50 -1.16 7.42
C CYS A 113 -5.03 -0.95 7.51
N LEU A 114 -5.80 -1.94 7.94
CA LEU A 114 -7.26 -1.79 8.09
C LEU A 114 -7.65 -0.86 9.24
N ALA A 115 -6.80 -0.74 10.26
CA ALA A 115 -7.01 0.16 11.39
C ALA A 115 -6.50 1.59 11.11
N LEU A 116 -5.82 1.82 9.99
CA LEU A 116 -5.18 3.08 9.66
C LEU A 116 -6.13 4.29 9.67
N PRO A 117 -7.34 4.22 9.09
CA PRO A 117 -8.26 5.37 9.11
C PRO A 117 -8.76 5.70 10.51
N ALA A 118 -9.05 4.68 11.31
CA ALA A 118 -9.46 4.84 12.70
C ALA A 118 -8.31 5.42 13.54
N ALA A 119 -7.09 4.94 13.34
CA ALA A 119 -5.90 5.46 13.99
C ALA A 119 -5.65 6.92 13.58
N ALA A 120 -5.79 7.27 12.30
CA ALA A 120 -5.63 8.64 11.81
C ALA A 120 -6.63 9.60 12.45
N CYS A 121 -7.91 9.19 12.50
CA CYS A 121 -8.96 9.94 13.18
C CYS A 121 -8.67 10.11 14.67
N MET A 122 -8.29 9.03 15.37
CA MET A 122 -7.95 9.10 16.80
C MET A 122 -6.79 10.06 17.06
N MET A 123 -5.71 10.00 16.26
CA MET A 123 -4.56 10.89 16.42
C MET A 123 -4.92 12.34 16.08
N ALA A 124 -5.77 12.57 15.09
CA ALA A 124 -6.26 13.91 14.76
C ALA A 124 -7.06 14.53 15.92
N LEU A 125 -7.95 13.75 16.55
CA LEU A 125 -8.69 14.20 17.73
C LEU A 125 -7.74 14.50 18.90
N LYS A 126 -6.76 13.62 19.17
CA LYS A 126 -5.73 13.88 20.20
C LYS A 126 -4.89 15.11 19.91
N ALA A 127 -4.67 15.45 18.64
CA ALA A 127 -3.99 16.67 18.21
C ALA A 127 -4.86 17.94 18.29
N GLY A 128 -6.07 17.86 18.86
CA GLY A 128 -6.99 18.98 18.99
C GLY A 128 -7.63 19.41 17.66
N LYS A 129 -7.63 18.55 16.63
CA LYS A 129 -8.35 18.82 15.39
C LYS A 129 -9.86 18.73 15.62
N SER A 130 -10.62 19.40 14.76
CA SER A 130 -12.07 19.37 14.84
C SER A 130 -12.60 17.94 14.60
N THR A 131 -13.75 17.64 15.18
CA THR A 131 -14.46 16.37 14.92
C THR A 131 -14.78 16.21 13.44
N ALA A 132 -15.09 17.30 12.74
CA ALA A 132 -15.31 17.31 11.30
C ALA A 132 -14.04 16.88 10.51
N ASP A 133 -12.86 17.42 10.86
CA ASP A 133 -11.59 17.03 10.22
C ASP A 133 -11.24 15.56 10.47
N ALA A 134 -11.45 15.08 11.70
CA ALA A 134 -11.19 13.70 12.07
C ALA A 134 -12.14 12.73 11.34
N LEU A 135 -13.42 13.08 11.24
CA LEU A 135 -14.42 12.30 10.52
C LEU A 135 -14.13 12.26 9.01
N LEU A 136 -13.64 13.36 8.43
CA LEU A 136 -13.21 13.37 7.03
C LEU A 136 -12.10 12.35 6.73
N LEU A 137 -11.17 12.12 7.68
CA LEU A 137 -10.12 11.08 7.52
C LEU A 137 -10.72 9.67 7.50
N LEU A 138 -11.72 9.40 8.34
CA LEU A 138 -12.45 8.14 8.33
C LEU A 138 -13.24 7.95 7.02
N GLU A 139 -14.00 8.95 6.60
CA GLU A 139 -14.87 8.84 5.42
C GLU A 139 -14.07 8.71 4.11
N LYS A 140 -12.93 9.39 3.99
CA LYS A 140 -12.01 9.22 2.85
C LYS A 140 -11.56 7.77 2.67
N SER A 141 -11.45 6.99 3.75
CA SER A 141 -11.10 5.58 3.64
C SER A 141 -12.26 4.69 3.22
N ARG A 142 -13.49 4.99 3.67
CA ARG A 142 -14.70 4.22 3.36
C ARG A 142 -15.13 4.35 1.90
N GLY A 143 -15.05 5.56 1.34
CA GLY A 143 -15.33 5.81 -0.08
C GLY A 143 -14.32 5.15 -1.03
N ARG A 144 -13.13 4.76 -0.53
CA ARG A 144 -12.06 4.13 -1.33
C ARG A 144 -12.22 2.60 -1.43
N THR A 145 -12.77 1.91 -0.42
CA THR A 145 -12.88 0.44 -0.37
C THR A 145 -14.10 -0.15 -1.11
N GLN A 146 -15.19 0.62 -1.28
CA GLN A 146 -16.45 0.10 -1.82
C GLN A 146 -16.50 0.03 -3.36
N ASN A 147 -15.70 0.81 -4.07
CA ASN A 147 -15.72 0.91 -5.54
C ASN A 147 -14.83 -0.11 -6.27
N SER A 148 -14.07 -0.96 -5.57
CA SER A 148 -13.14 -1.91 -6.20
C SER A 148 -13.80 -3.25 -6.61
N LYS A 149 -14.89 -3.66 -5.93
CA LYS A 149 -15.32 -5.07 -5.88
C LYS A 149 -16.38 -5.51 -6.90
N LEU A 150 -17.07 -4.58 -7.56
CA LEU A 150 -18.26 -4.91 -8.37
C LEU A 150 -17.99 -5.13 -9.88
N ASP A 151 -16.91 -4.58 -10.45
CA ASP A 151 -16.76 -4.54 -11.93
C ASP A 151 -15.97 -5.72 -12.54
N PHE A 152 -15.35 -6.59 -11.74
CA PHE A 152 -14.43 -7.63 -12.24
C PHE A 152 -15.06 -8.84 -12.90
N ARG A 153 -16.31 -9.15 -12.57
CA ARG A 153 -16.95 -10.38 -13.03
C ARG A 153 -17.50 -10.27 -14.46
N THR A 154 -17.59 -9.06 -15.00
CA THR A 154 -18.30 -8.81 -16.26
C THR A 154 -17.36 -8.75 -17.47
N GLU A 155 -16.06 -8.47 -17.28
CA GLU A 155 -15.11 -8.28 -18.40
C GLU A 155 -14.40 -9.55 -18.89
N VAL A 156 -14.51 -10.68 -18.17
CA VAL A 156 -13.97 -11.98 -18.63
C VAL A 156 -14.82 -12.57 -19.78
N SER A 157 -15.97 -11.97 -20.10
CA SER A 157 -16.83 -12.39 -21.22
C SER A 157 -16.45 -11.81 -22.58
N LEU A 158 -15.39 -11.01 -22.70
CA LEU A 158 -14.99 -10.38 -23.97
C LEU A 158 -14.21 -11.35 -24.87
N THR A 159 -14.89 -12.40 -25.31
CA THR A 159 -14.46 -13.31 -26.39
C THR A 159 -14.75 -12.70 -27.77
N THR A 160 -14.82 -11.37 -27.90
CA THR A 160 -15.25 -10.63 -29.09
C THR A 160 -14.21 -9.60 -29.55
N GLY A 161 -12.92 -9.88 -29.36
CA GLY A 161 -11.80 -9.02 -29.78
C GLY A 161 -10.80 -9.72 -30.70
N ASP A 162 -9.99 -8.93 -31.40
CA ASP A 162 -8.91 -9.40 -32.26
C ASP A 162 -7.92 -10.33 -31.52
N LYS A 163 -7.20 -11.21 -32.26
CA LYS A 163 -6.29 -12.22 -31.70
C LYS A 163 -5.20 -11.64 -30.78
N GLU A 164 -4.70 -10.46 -31.09
CA GLU A 164 -3.68 -9.73 -30.33
C GLU A 164 -4.25 -9.23 -28.99
N SER A 165 -5.47 -8.71 -28.99
CA SER A 165 -6.17 -8.29 -27.78
C SER A 165 -6.41 -9.47 -26.82
N VAL A 166 -6.78 -10.64 -27.36
CA VAL A 166 -6.94 -11.88 -26.58
C VAL A 166 -5.59 -12.34 -25.98
N GLU A 167 -4.50 -12.24 -26.73
CA GLU A 167 -3.15 -12.58 -26.24
C GLU A 167 -2.68 -11.63 -25.14
N LEU A 168 -2.95 -10.32 -25.26
CA LEU A 168 -2.62 -9.35 -24.21
C LEU A 168 -3.40 -9.63 -22.91
N ILE A 169 -4.69 -9.92 -23.01
CA ILE A 169 -5.52 -10.29 -21.85
C ILE A 169 -5.05 -11.61 -21.23
N ARG A 170 -4.63 -12.59 -22.05
CA ARG A 170 -4.03 -13.85 -21.57
C ARG A 170 -2.74 -13.60 -20.80
N LYS A 171 -1.82 -12.81 -21.35
CA LYS A 171 -0.56 -12.42 -20.69
C LYS A 171 -0.83 -11.69 -19.38
N PHE A 172 -1.77 -10.75 -19.39
CA PHE A 172 -2.21 -10.03 -18.21
C PHE A 172 -2.69 -10.99 -17.10
N ASN A 173 -3.54 -11.96 -17.44
CA ASN A 173 -4.04 -12.95 -16.48
C ASN A 173 -2.94 -13.87 -15.93
N GLN A 174 -2.00 -14.31 -16.77
CA GLN A 174 -0.86 -15.12 -16.34
C GLN A 174 0.05 -14.35 -15.39
N LEU A 175 0.36 -13.10 -15.74
CA LEU A 175 1.23 -12.25 -14.94
C LEU A 175 0.59 -11.89 -13.60
N ARG A 176 -0.74 -11.74 -13.57
CA ARG A 176 -1.53 -11.58 -12.36
C ARG A 176 -1.38 -12.76 -11.41
N VAL A 177 -1.62 -13.99 -11.90
CA VAL A 177 -1.50 -15.20 -11.08
C VAL A 177 -0.09 -15.32 -10.50
N ARG A 178 0.93 -14.95 -11.28
CA ARG A 178 2.32 -14.94 -10.82
C ARG A 178 2.60 -13.85 -9.78
N ALA A 179 2.08 -12.64 -9.99
CA ALA A 179 2.18 -11.55 -9.01
C ALA A 179 1.52 -11.92 -7.68
N GLU A 180 0.39 -12.63 -7.75
CA GLU A 180 -0.33 -13.14 -6.60
C GLU A 180 0.41 -14.24 -5.85
N ALA A 181 1.19 -15.06 -6.55
CA ALA A 181 1.96 -16.15 -5.96
C ALA A 181 3.33 -15.71 -5.44
N SER A 182 3.75 -14.48 -5.72
CA SER A 182 5.08 -14.00 -5.33
C SER A 182 5.14 -13.72 -3.83
N THR A 183 6.08 -14.39 -3.15
CA THR A 183 6.35 -14.22 -1.72
C THR A 183 7.28 -13.03 -1.44
N PHE A 184 7.94 -12.48 -2.47
CA PHE A 184 8.95 -11.43 -2.32
C PHE A 184 8.44 -10.09 -2.84
N ASP A 185 8.49 -9.06 -1.99
CA ASP A 185 8.01 -7.71 -2.29
C ASP A 185 8.56 -7.14 -3.61
N PHE A 186 9.84 -7.37 -3.92
CA PHE A 186 10.43 -6.86 -5.15
C PHE A 186 9.88 -7.53 -6.41
N GLU A 187 9.76 -8.86 -6.41
CA GLU A 187 9.22 -9.57 -7.57
C GLU A 187 7.75 -9.18 -7.75
N SER A 188 6.98 -9.10 -6.65
CA SER A 188 5.61 -8.61 -6.68
C SER A 188 5.50 -7.15 -7.19
N HIS A 189 6.41 -6.27 -6.79
CA HIS A 189 6.46 -4.88 -7.28
C HIS A 189 6.71 -4.83 -8.78
N LYS A 190 7.74 -5.54 -9.27
CA LYS A 190 8.07 -5.62 -10.69
C LYS A 190 6.89 -6.16 -11.51
N LEU A 191 6.27 -7.25 -11.05
CA LEU A 191 5.10 -7.83 -11.70
C LEU A 191 3.89 -6.88 -11.69
N THR A 192 3.72 -6.09 -10.64
CA THR A 192 2.65 -5.08 -10.56
C THR A 192 2.86 -3.95 -11.58
N GLU A 193 4.09 -3.48 -11.78
CA GLU A 193 4.40 -2.48 -12.81
C GLU A 193 4.23 -3.03 -14.24
N GLU A 194 4.59 -4.29 -14.47
CA GLU A 194 4.33 -4.99 -15.73
C GLU A 194 2.81 -5.14 -15.98
N LEU A 195 2.00 -5.43 -14.96
CA LEU A 195 0.53 -5.45 -15.06
C LEU A 195 -0.05 -4.09 -15.42
N LYS A 196 0.44 -3.01 -14.80
CA LYS A 196 0.00 -1.64 -15.14
C LYS A 196 0.28 -1.32 -16.61
N THR A 197 1.47 -1.70 -17.09
CA THR A 197 1.88 -1.51 -18.49
C THR A 197 0.98 -2.30 -19.45
N LEU A 198 0.73 -3.58 -19.16
CA LEU A 198 -0.15 -4.43 -19.96
C LEU A 198 -1.59 -3.90 -19.96
N ALA A 199 -2.12 -3.47 -18.82
CA ALA A 199 -3.44 -2.86 -18.75
C ALA A 199 -3.54 -1.61 -19.64
N GLN A 200 -2.50 -0.77 -19.66
CA GLN A 200 -2.47 0.40 -20.53
C GLN A 200 -2.43 0.03 -22.02
N GLN A 201 -1.72 -1.03 -22.40
CA GLN A 201 -1.70 -1.54 -23.79
C GLN A 201 -3.06 -2.10 -24.21
N ILE A 202 -3.76 -2.80 -23.31
CA ILE A 202 -5.11 -3.32 -23.57
C ILE A 202 -6.08 -2.15 -23.80
N ARG A 203 -5.98 -1.07 -23.01
CA ARG A 203 -6.81 0.15 -23.16
C ARG A 203 -6.59 0.91 -24.47
N GLN A 204 -5.49 0.68 -25.18
CA GLN A 204 -5.26 1.29 -26.48
C GLN A 204 -6.01 0.57 -27.61
N ARG A 205 -6.71 -0.53 -27.31
CA ARG A 205 -7.46 -1.32 -28.30
C ARG A 205 -8.91 -0.84 -28.41
N PRO A 206 -9.46 -0.73 -29.63
CA PRO A 206 -10.85 -0.35 -29.84
C PRO A 206 -11.82 -1.27 -29.08
N GLY A 207 -12.72 -0.70 -28.29
CA GLY A 207 -13.69 -1.44 -27.47
C GLY A 207 -13.15 -1.97 -26.15
N LEU A 208 -11.90 -1.66 -25.80
CA LEU A 208 -11.25 -2.02 -24.54
C LEU A 208 -10.72 -0.79 -23.78
N GLU A 209 -11.12 0.42 -24.17
CA GLU A 209 -10.67 1.69 -23.58
C GLU A 209 -10.98 1.78 -22.08
N ASP A 210 -12.12 1.19 -21.70
CA ASP A 210 -12.60 1.11 -20.32
C ASP A 210 -12.03 -0.08 -19.56
N PHE A 211 -11.13 -0.89 -20.14
CA PHE A 211 -10.57 -2.08 -19.50
C PHE A 211 -10.03 -1.72 -18.11
N MET A 212 -10.69 -2.22 -17.07
CA MET A 212 -10.37 -1.93 -15.67
C MET A 212 -10.45 -0.45 -15.24
N VAL A 213 -11.19 0.39 -15.95
CA VAL A 213 -11.53 1.76 -15.55
C VAL A 213 -12.83 1.73 -14.74
N LEU A 214 -12.96 2.61 -13.74
CA LEU A 214 -14.21 2.73 -12.97
C LEU A 214 -15.24 3.36 -13.90
N GLN A 215 -16.25 2.60 -14.33
CA GLN A 215 -17.40 3.23 -14.98
C GLN A 215 -18.09 4.13 -13.94
N ARG A 216 -17.99 5.45 -14.11
CA ARG A 216 -18.98 6.37 -13.54
C ARG A 216 -20.29 6.18 -14.31
N ARG A 217 -21.00 5.09 -14.05
CA ARG A 217 -22.46 5.08 -14.21
C ARG A 217 -22.98 5.55 -12.84
N LEU A 218 -23.56 6.72 -12.70
CA LEU A 218 -24.74 7.18 -13.43
C LEU A 218 -24.68 8.68 -13.75
N THR A 219 -25.02 8.99 -14.99
CA THR A 219 -25.77 10.19 -15.38
C THR A 219 -27.25 10.02 -15.01
N SER A 220 -27.81 10.99 -14.28
CA SER A 220 -29.14 11.59 -14.50
C SER A 220 -29.31 12.78 -13.57
#